data_AF-A0A1R4LCL0-F1
#
_entry.id   AF-A0A1R4LCL0-F1
#
_cell.length_a   1.000
_cell.length_b   1.000
_cell.length_c   1.000
_cell.angle_alpha   90.00
_cell.angle_beta   90.00
_cell.angle_gamma   90.00
#
_symmetry.space_group_name_H-M   'P 1'
#
loop_
_entity.id
_entity.type
_entity.pdbx_description
1 polymer ?
#
loop_
_entity_poly.entity_id
_entity_poly.type
_entity_poly.pdbx_seq_one_letter_code
_entity_poly.pdbx_strand_id
1 'polypeptide(L)'
;MELLGHSISHYNGKKELDRKLLILHLANAVELILKDLVLDAGQSIYKNAKETITIQGCLSALNEANVGLPFLNKIELLIDERNALQHRFGSPNELTSIFYMNIAQSFFQEVLKKHYGQDYDEVVSQFVDEQDLVAFKLGEPTNDQELDRLVELAKIHPLGALLSAWSYLEKTTEKFTNDAGMNFRRRRPFIMELTRGSLEQFGVDIPQELMEKIDVMRQVRNMSAHGRMEPTQEQVQETITTIENLEKHLYSLDLAEIQKRAQVEIEKEEAARMKRREEMREYQERMEAQKKLELDND
;
A
#
# COMPACT_ATOMS: atom_id res chain seq x y z
N MET A 1 17.54 7.69 10.56
CA MET A 1 16.50 8.71 10.25
C MET A 1 17.06 9.94 9.55
N GLU A 2 18.30 10.39 9.84
CA GLU A 2 18.95 11.51 9.11
C GLU A 2 18.91 11.40 7.58
N LEU A 3 19.18 10.23 7.01
CA LEU A 3 19.11 10.04 5.56
C LEU A 3 17.69 10.22 4.99
N LEU A 4 16.67 9.83 5.74
CA LEU A 4 15.29 10.12 5.38
C LEU A 4 15.04 11.63 5.42
N GLY A 5 15.62 12.34 6.39
CA GLY A 5 15.53 13.80 6.44
C GLY A 5 16.20 14.47 5.24
N HIS A 6 17.43 14.08 4.89
CA HIS A 6 18.11 14.58 3.69
C HIS A 6 17.34 14.27 2.40
N SER A 7 16.64 13.13 2.35
CA SER A 7 15.81 12.78 1.20
C SER A 7 14.70 13.83 0.97
N ILE A 8 14.13 14.38 2.04
CA ILE A 8 13.11 15.43 1.97
C ILE A 8 13.69 16.74 1.42
N SER A 9 14.88 17.15 1.89
CA SER A 9 15.57 18.33 1.35
C SER A 9 15.87 18.19 -0.15
N HIS A 10 16.33 17.02 -0.60
CA HIS A 10 16.56 16.78 -2.03
C HIS A 10 15.27 16.72 -2.84
N TYR A 11 14.20 16.18 -2.27
CA TYR A 11 12.89 16.20 -2.91
C TYR A 11 12.44 17.63 -3.25
N ASN A 12 12.67 18.58 -2.33
CA ASN A 12 12.37 20.00 -2.53
C ASN A 12 13.27 20.68 -3.58
N GLY A 13 14.50 20.19 -3.77
CA GLY A 13 15.53 20.83 -4.61
C GLY A 13 15.24 20.85 -6.13
N LYS A 14 14.36 19.98 -6.63
CA LYS A 14 13.92 19.85 -8.04
C LYS A 14 15.01 19.72 -9.12
N LYS A 15 16.30 19.77 -8.80
CA LYS A 15 17.39 19.58 -9.77
C LYS A 15 17.63 18.10 -10.03
N GLU A 16 18.24 17.80 -11.17
CA GLU A 16 18.57 16.44 -11.56
C GLU A 16 19.50 15.73 -10.57
N LEU A 17 20.49 16.44 -10.02
CA LEU A 17 21.36 15.92 -8.98
C LEU A 17 20.58 15.60 -7.70
N ASP A 18 19.64 16.47 -7.30
CA ASP A 18 18.82 16.26 -6.12
C ASP A 18 17.97 15.00 -6.27
N ARG A 19 17.41 14.76 -7.46
CA ARG A 19 16.65 13.53 -7.75
C ARG A 19 17.49 12.26 -7.63
N LYS A 20 18.77 12.29 -8.02
CA LYS A 20 19.68 11.15 -7.78
C LYS A 20 19.92 10.94 -6.29
N LEU A 21 20.26 12.02 -5.58
CA LEU A 21 20.59 11.96 -4.15
C LEU A 21 19.38 11.54 -3.32
N LEU A 22 18.18 11.95 -3.71
CA LEU A 22 16.91 11.48 -3.14
C LEU A 22 16.84 9.95 -3.16
N ILE A 23 16.95 9.32 -4.33
CA ILE A 23 16.83 7.86 -4.45
C ILE A 23 17.90 7.14 -3.64
N LEU A 24 19.14 7.64 -3.69
CA LEU A 24 20.26 7.08 -2.92
C LEU A 24 20.01 7.17 -1.41
N HIS A 25 19.55 8.32 -0.92
CA HIS A 25 19.27 8.51 0.50
C HIS A 25 18.06 7.72 0.97
N LEU A 26 16.99 7.63 0.18
CA LEU A 26 15.82 6.80 0.50
C LEU A 26 16.21 5.33 0.62
N ALA A 27 16.90 4.77 -0.38
CA ALA A 27 17.30 3.37 -0.36
C ALA A 27 18.26 3.07 0.81
N ASN A 28 19.21 3.95 1.09
CA ASN A 28 20.11 3.79 2.24
C ASN A 28 19.36 3.93 3.58
N ALA A 29 18.37 4.82 3.69
CA ALA A 29 17.55 4.93 4.88
C ALA A 29 16.77 3.62 5.14
N VAL A 30 16.18 3.05 4.08
CA VAL A 30 15.49 1.76 4.13
C VAL A 30 16.46 0.64 4.53
N GLU A 31 17.67 0.60 3.97
CA GLU A 31 18.68 -0.37 4.36
C GLU A 31 19.02 -0.29 5.86
N LEU A 32 19.18 0.92 6.40
CA LEU A 32 19.50 1.11 7.81
C LEU A 32 18.39 0.66 8.75
N ILE A 33 17.12 0.99 8.45
CA ILE A 33 16.01 0.55 9.31
C ILE A 33 15.79 -0.97 9.22
N LEU A 34 16.02 -1.59 8.06
CA LEU A 34 15.99 -3.05 7.93
C LEU A 34 17.09 -3.71 8.78
N LYS A 35 18.30 -3.13 8.81
CA LYS A 35 19.38 -3.61 9.68
C LYS A 35 19.05 -3.47 11.16
N ASP A 36 18.40 -2.37 11.53
CA ASP A 36 17.95 -2.15 12.91
C ASP A 36 16.92 -3.23 13.33
N LEU A 37 15.93 -3.51 12.48
CA LEU A 37 14.97 -4.60 12.72
C LEU A 37 15.66 -5.98 12.84
N VAL A 38 16.74 -6.23 12.09
CA VAL A 38 17.53 -7.47 12.20
C VAL A 38 18.20 -7.57 13.58
N LEU A 39 18.72 -6.47 14.09
CA LEU A 39 19.29 -6.39 15.44
C LEU A 39 18.21 -6.64 16.50
N ASP A 40 17.02 -6.05 16.35
CA ASP A 40 15.89 -6.27 17.25
C ASP A 40 15.37 -7.72 17.24
N ALA A 41 15.49 -8.39 16.09
CA ALA A 41 15.24 -9.83 15.97
C ALA A 41 16.34 -10.71 16.62
N GLY A 42 17.35 -10.11 17.25
CA GLY A 42 18.45 -10.80 17.92
C GLY A 42 19.51 -11.36 16.98
N GLN A 43 19.55 -10.91 15.72
CA GLN A 43 20.50 -11.39 14.71
C GLN A 43 21.60 -10.36 14.45
N SER A 44 22.80 -10.86 14.11
CA SER A 44 23.93 -9.99 13.77
C SER A 44 23.79 -9.44 12.34
N ILE A 45 24.01 -8.14 12.17
CA ILE A 45 24.15 -7.53 10.85
C ILE A 45 25.55 -7.68 10.26
N TYR A 46 26.53 -8.18 11.03
CA TYR A 46 27.91 -8.36 10.55
C TYR A 46 28.09 -9.74 9.93
N LYS A 47 28.54 -9.79 8.67
CA LYS A 47 29.08 -11.02 8.06
C LYS A 47 30.50 -11.30 8.54
N ASN A 48 31.28 -10.22 8.68
CA ASN A 48 32.64 -10.21 9.20
C ASN A 48 32.94 -8.82 9.78
N ALA A 49 34.14 -8.62 10.34
CA ALA A 49 34.50 -7.36 11.00
C ALA A 49 34.50 -6.11 10.10
N LYS A 50 34.47 -6.26 8.76
CA LYS A 50 34.52 -5.16 7.79
C LYS A 50 33.28 -5.04 6.92
N GLU A 51 32.36 -5.99 6.97
CA GLU A 51 31.23 -6.08 6.05
C GLU A 51 29.95 -6.45 6.79
N THR A 52 28.90 -5.65 6.58
CA THR A 52 27.55 -5.96 7.03
C THR A 52 26.77 -6.71 5.97
N ILE A 53 25.69 -7.38 6.37
CA ILE A 53 24.72 -7.97 5.46
C ILE A 53 24.16 -6.91 4.49
N THR A 54 23.85 -7.36 3.28
CA THR A 54 23.20 -6.54 2.25
C THR A 54 21.70 -6.43 2.55
N ILE A 55 20.98 -5.60 1.78
CA ILE A 55 19.53 -5.49 1.91
C ILE A 55 18.83 -6.84 1.73
N GLN A 56 19.22 -7.61 0.70
CA GLN A 56 18.74 -9.00 0.49
C GLN A 56 19.02 -9.91 1.69
N GLY A 57 20.18 -9.73 2.33
CA GLY A 57 20.52 -10.43 3.57
C GLY A 57 19.59 -10.04 4.73
N CYS A 58 19.25 -8.75 4.86
CA CYS A 58 18.30 -8.28 5.87
C CYS A 58 16.90 -8.87 5.63
N LEU A 59 16.42 -8.87 4.38
CA LEU A 59 15.11 -9.43 4.03
C LEU A 59 15.01 -10.92 4.36
N SER A 60 16.07 -11.68 4.07
CA SER A 60 16.14 -13.11 4.39
C SER A 60 16.12 -13.35 5.90
N ALA A 61 16.97 -12.63 6.65
CA ALA A 61 17.06 -12.69 8.11
C ALA A 61 15.72 -12.36 8.80
N LEU A 62 15.05 -11.29 8.35
CA LEU A 62 13.76 -10.87 8.89
C LEU A 62 12.64 -11.85 8.57
N ASN A 63 12.66 -12.45 7.37
CA ASN A 63 11.70 -13.49 7.01
C ASN A 63 11.89 -14.76 7.86
N GLU A 64 13.14 -15.19 8.09
CA GLU A 64 13.45 -16.31 9.01
C GLU A 64 13.01 -16.03 10.45
N ALA A 65 13.12 -14.77 10.89
CA ALA A 65 12.63 -14.32 12.19
C ALA A 65 11.11 -14.09 12.24
N ASN A 66 10.37 -14.34 11.15
CA ASN A 66 8.93 -14.06 11.01
C ASN A 66 8.54 -12.59 11.28
N VAL A 67 9.42 -11.65 10.97
CA VAL A 67 9.14 -10.20 11.09
C VAL A 67 8.41 -9.73 9.84
N GLY A 68 7.12 -9.41 9.99
CA GLY A 68 6.30 -8.95 8.88
C GLY A 68 6.62 -7.52 8.44
N LEU A 69 7.13 -7.38 7.21
CA LEU A 69 7.49 -6.10 6.59
C LEU A 69 6.37 -5.56 5.68
N PRO A 70 5.95 -4.29 5.83
CA PRO A 70 5.01 -3.66 4.91
C PRO A 70 5.67 -3.29 3.58
N PHE A 71 4.89 -3.22 2.50
CA PHE A 71 5.32 -2.73 1.17
C PHE A 71 6.56 -3.38 0.53
N LEU A 72 6.87 -4.64 0.88
CA LEU A 72 8.10 -5.33 0.43
C LEU A 72 8.35 -5.21 -1.09
N ASN A 73 7.34 -5.50 -1.90
CA ASN A 73 7.43 -5.41 -3.36
C ASN A 73 7.76 -4.00 -3.88
N LYS A 74 7.30 -2.95 -3.19
CA LYS A 74 7.58 -1.55 -3.57
C LYS A 74 8.98 -1.12 -3.11
N ILE A 75 9.44 -1.65 -1.97
CA ILE A 75 10.80 -1.43 -1.47
C ILE A 75 11.85 -2.09 -2.36
N GLU A 76 11.57 -3.29 -2.88
CA GLU A 76 12.45 -3.95 -3.86
C GLU A 76 12.68 -3.08 -5.11
N LEU A 77 11.63 -2.41 -5.62
CA LEU A 77 11.77 -1.48 -6.74
C LEU A 77 12.69 -0.29 -6.43
N LEU A 78 12.59 0.29 -5.22
CA LEU A 78 13.47 1.38 -4.79
C LEU A 78 14.94 0.93 -4.76
N ILE A 79 15.18 -0.29 -4.30
CA ILE A 79 16.52 -0.88 -4.23
C ILE A 79 17.07 -1.12 -5.64
N ASP A 80 16.25 -1.65 -6.55
CA ASP A 80 16.61 -1.87 -7.94
C ASP A 80 16.91 -0.56 -8.65
N GLU A 81 16.14 0.50 -8.41
CA GLU A 81 16.41 1.84 -8.95
C GLU A 81 17.75 2.37 -8.44
N ARG A 82 18.01 2.25 -7.13
CA ARG A 82 19.30 2.66 -6.55
C ARG A 82 20.46 1.91 -7.20
N ASN A 83 20.33 0.61 -7.45
CA ASN A 83 21.35 -0.17 -8.12
C ASN A 83 21.50 0.24 -9.59
N ALA A 84 20.39 0.51 -10.28
CA ALA A 84 20.39 1.00 -11.66
C ALA A 84 21.12 2.35 -11.76
N LEU A 85 20.90 3.29 -10.84
CA LEU A 85 21.58 4.59 -10.80
C LEU A 85 23.08 4.49 -10.54
N GLN A 86 23.52 3.49 -9.77
CA GLN A 86 24.94 3.26 -9.51
C GLN A 86 25.65 2.62 -10.70
N HIS A 87 24.95 1.82 -11.50
CA HIS A 87 25.51 1.11 -12.66
C HIS A 87 25.25 1.80 -14.01
N ARG A 88 24.26 2.68 -14.10
CA ARG A 88 23.86 3.40 -15.31
C ARG A 88 23.85 4.90 -15.01
N PHE A 89 24.44 5.71 -15.89
CA PHE A 89 24.49 7.19 -15.76
C PHE A 89 23.12 7.89 -15.93
N GLY A 90 22.02 7.16 -15.80
CA GLY A 90 20.67 7.71 -15.86
C GLY A 90 20.38 8.63 -14.68
N SER A 91 19.38 9.48 -14.84
CA SER A 91 18.93 10.42 -13.82
C SER A 91 17.44 10.24 -13.59
N PRO A 92 16.98 10.06 -12.33
CA PRO A 92 15.56 9.95 -12.08
C PRO A 92 14.88 11.23 -12.53
N ASN A 93 13.73 11.09 -13.18
CA ASN A 93 12.87 12.23 -13.44
C ASN A 93 12.08 12.60 -12.17
N GLU A 94 11.41 13.74 -12.21
CA GLU A 94 10.63 14.27 -11.08
C GLU A 94 9.56 13.29 -10.59
N LEU A 95 8.93 12.56 -11.50
CA LEU A 95 7.83 11.66 -11.19
C LEU A 95 8.30 10.36 -10.53
N THR A 96 9.46 9.87 -10.95
CA THR A 96 10.16 8.74 -10.31
C THR A 96 10.55 9.11 -8.89
N SER A 97 10.96 10.36 -8.69
CA SER A 97 11.32 10.93 -7.38
C SER A 97 10.10 10.99 -6.45
N ILE A 98 8.95 11.47 -6.95
CA ILE A 98 7.66 11.48 -6.25
C ILE A 98 7.23 10.06 -5.86
N PHE A 99 7.28 9.12 -6.80
CA PHE A 99 6.86 7.75 -6.56
C PHE A 99 7.65 7.09 -5.41
N TYR A 100 8.98 7.15 -5.48
CA TYR A 100 9.82 6.52 -4.48
C TYR A 100 9.77 7.21 -3.11
N MET A 101 9.62 8.54 -3.09
CA MET A 101 9.38 9.27 -1.85
C MET A 101 8.10 8.79 -1.16
N ASN A 102 6.99 8.72 -1.88
CA ASN A 102 5.71 8.27 -1.33
C ASN A 102 5.77 6.83 -0.80
N ILE A 103 6.47 5.94 -1.51
CA ILE A 103 6.68 4.56 -1.07
C ILE A 103 7.47 4.54 0.24
N ALA A 104 8.60 5.24 0.29
CA ALA A 104 9.47 5.25 1.45
C ALA A 104 8.75 5.86 2.67
N GLN A 105 8.05 6.98 2.50
CA GLN A 105 7.25 7.59 3.56
C GLN A 105 6.22 6.61 4.13
N SER A 106 5.43 5.96 3.27
CA SER A 106 4.44 4.97 3.70
C SER A 106 5.07 3.78 4.43
N PHE A 107 6.23 3.31 3.93
CA PHE A 107 6.99 2.26 4.57
C PHE A 107 7.48 2.64 5.97
N PHE A 108 8.10 3.82 6.11
CA PHE A 108 8.58 4.30 7.40
C PHE A 108 7.43 4.55 8.38
N GLN A 109 6.31 5.11 7.93
CA GLN A 109 5.10 5.28 8.75
C GLN A 109 4.64 3.95 9.36
N GLU A 110 4.49 2.92 8.53
CA GLU A 110 4.04 1.60 9.00
C GLU A 110 5.10 0.89 9.86
N VAL A 111 6.37 0.97 9.49
CA VAL A 111 7.47 0.32 10.26
C VAL A 111 7.64 0.96 11.63
N LEU A 112 7.72 2.29 11.70
CA LEU A 112 7.88 3.03 12.96
C LEU A 112 6.71 2.78 13.90
N LYS A 113 5.48 2.82 13.38
CA LYS A 113 4.29 2.56 14.17
C LYS A 113 4.22 1.12 14.66
N LYS A 114 4.47 0.15 13.78
CA LYS A 114 4.30 -1.28 14.08
C LYS A 114 5.38 -1.85 14.99
N HIS A 115 6.64 -1.49 14.73
CA HIS A 115 7.80 -2.12 15.40
C HIS A 115 8.35 -1.27 16.54
N TYR A 116 8.19 0.04 16.48
CA TYR A 116 8.76 0.98 17.48
C TYR A 116 7.70 1.75 18.26
N GLY A 117 6.41 1.68 17.86
CA GLY A 117 5.34 2.45 18.48
C GLY A 117 5.53 3.98 18.35
N GLN A 118 6.30 4.43 17.35
CA GLN A 118 6.63 5.83 17.14
C GLN A 118 5.79 6.45 16.02
N ASP A 119 5.46 7.73 16.18
CA ASP A 119 4.82 8.51 15.14
C ASP A 119 5.87 9.03 14.13
N TYR A 120 5.57 8.88 12.85
CA TYR A 120 6.47 9.27 11.77
C TYR A 120 6.77 10.78 11.76
N ASP A 121 5.74 11.61 11.92
CA ASP A 121 5.88 13.06 11.83
C ASP A 121 6.71 13.59 13.01
N GLU A 122 6.50 13.03 14.20
CA GLU A 122 7.30 13.35 15.40
C GLU A 122 8.77 12.96 15.24
N VAL A 123 9.06 11.80 14.64
CA VAL A 123 10.43 11.35 14.44
C VAL A 123 11.11 12.15 13.35
N VAL A 124 10.49 12.29 12.17
CA VAL A 124 11.08 12.99 11.02
C VAL A 124 11.36 14.47 11.30
N SER A 125 10.50 15.14 12.07
CA SER A 125 10.70 16.56 12.42
C SER A 125 11.98 16.83 13.21
N GLN A 126 12.60 15.82 13.82
CA GLN A 126 13.87 15.94 14.53
C GLN A 126 15.08 15.93 13.58
N PHE A 127 14.88 15.51 12.33
CA PHE A 127 15.97 15.29 11.35
C PHE A 127 15.79 16.11 10.06
N VAL A 128 14.79 16.99 10.00
CA VAL A 128 14.48 17.83 8.85
C VAL A 128 14.32 19.26 9.31
N ASP A 129 14.87 20.21 8.54
CA ASP A 129 14.64 21.62 8.78
C ASP A 129 13.16 21.95 8.63
N GLU A 130 12.61 22.75 9.55
CA GLU A 130 11.19 23.09 9.58
C GLU A 130 10.68 23.65 8.25
N GLN A 131 11.50 24.45 7.56
CA GLN A 131 11.19 25.01 6.25
C GLN A 131 11.05 23.93 5.16
N ASP A 132 11.92 22.93 5.17
CA ASP A 132 11.89 21.81 4.22
C ASP A 132 10.70 20.89 4.48
N LEU A 133 10.37 20.67 5.75
CA LEU A 133 9.21 19.86 6.14
C LEU A 133 7.88 20.53 5.73
N VAL A 134 7.78 21.85 5.91
CA VAL A 134 6.61 22.63 5.45
C VAL A 134 6.51 22.59 3.93
N ALA A 135 7.61 22.79 3.20
CA ALA A 135 7.63 22.71 1.75
C ALA A 135 7.22 21.33 1.23
N PHE A 136 7.67 20.26 1.91
CA PHE A 136 7.30 18.89 1.62
C PHE A 136 5.81 18.64 1.79
N LYS A 137 5.24 19.03 2.94
CA LYS A 137 3.80 18.87 3.24
C LYS A 137 2.91 19.70 2.31
N LEU A 138 3.35 20.88 1.90
CA LEU A 138 2.64 21.71 0.90
C LEU A 138 2.74 21.15 -0.53
N GLY A 139 3.73 20.30 -0.81
CA GLY A 139 3.97 19.66 -2.10
C GLY A 139 3.28 18.31 -2.28
N GLU A 140 2.57 17.79 -1.27
CA GLU A 140 1.75 16.58 -1.40
C GLU A 140 0.69 16.81 -2.49
N PRO A 141 0.67 15.99 -3.56
CA PRO A 141 -0.28 16.19 -4.63
C PRO A 141 -1.70 16.02 -4.08
N THR A 142 -2.49 17.10 -4.12
CA THR A 142 -3.95 17.02 -4.04
C THR A 142 -4.47 16.18 -5.23
N ASN A 143 -5.38 15.24 -4.95
CA ASN A 143 -5.93 14.21 -5.84
C ASN A 143 -6.05 14.60 -7.32
N ASP A 144 -6.49 15.81 -7.64
CA ASP A 144 -6.80 16.22 -9.00
C ASP A 144 -5.58 16.38 -9.93
N GLN A 145 -4.36 16.53 -9.40
CA GLN A 145 -3.13 16.66 -10.22
C GLN A 145 -2.29 15.37 -10.28
N GLU A 146 -2.68 14.33 -9.54
CA GLU A 146 -1.87 13.14 -9.39
C GLU A 146 -1.91 12.28 -10.66
N LEU A 147 -3.09 12.10 -11.27
CA LEU A 147 -3.26 11.28 -12.48
C LEU A 147 -2.62 11.89 -13.74
N ASP A 148 -2.72 13.21 -13.93
CA ASP A 148 -2.08 13.91 -15.05
C ASP A 148 -0.55 13.75 -15.03
N ARG A 149 0.02 13.79 -13.83
CA ARG A 149 1.46 13.54 -13.61
C ARG A 149 1.83 12.09 -13.94
N LEU A 150 0.94 11.12 -13.74
CA LEU A 150 1.21 9.72 -14.09
C LEU A 150 1.23 9.47 -15.60
N VAL A 151 0.48 10.24 -16.38
CA VAL A 151 0.55 10.21 -17.86
C VAL A 151 1.94 10.61 -18.35
N GLU A 152 2.52 11.64 -17.73
CA GLU A 152 3.90 12.03 -18.02
C GLU A 152 4.91 10.98 -17.57
N LEU A 153 4.68 10.32 -16.42
CA LEU A 153 5.56 9.28 -15.89
C LEU A 153 5.54 8.06 -16.80
N ALA A 154 4.39 7.74 -17.39
CA ALA A 154 4.21 6.61 -18.29
C ALA A 154 5.12 6.68 -19.52
N LYS A 155 5.52 7.88 -19.97
CA LYS A 155 6.46 8.08 -21.08
C LYS A 155 7.87 7.59 -20.76
N ILE A 156 8.23 7.54 -19.48
CA ILE A 156 9.62 7.33 -19.03
C ILE A 156 9.74 6.03 -18.23
N HIS A 157 8.78 5.74 -17.35
CA HIS A 157 8.76 4.56 -16.51
C HIS A 157 7.33 3.98 -16.42
N PRO A 158 6.87 3.27 -17.47
CA PRO A 158 5.50 2.75 -17.56
C PRO A 158 5.08 1.90 -16.36
N LEU A 159 5.97 1.05 -15.85
CA LEU A 159 5.67 0.18 -14.71
C LEU A 159 5.40 0.98 -13.43
N GLY A 160 6.22 1.98 -13.16
CA GLY A 160 6.07 2.86 -11.98
C GLY A 160 4.79 3.69 -12.08
N ALA A 161 4.49 4.22 -13.26
CA ALA A 161 3.24 4.91 -13.52
C ALA A 161 2.01 4.01 -13.29
N LEU A 162 2.06 2.76 -13.78
CA LEU A 162 1.01 1.78 -13.56
C LEU A 162 0.79 1.50 -12.06
N LEU A 163 1.87 1.21 -11.32
CA LEU A 163 1.78 0.90 -9.89
C LEU A 163 1.34 2.10 -9.04
N SER A 164 1.71 3.31 -9.47
CA SER A 164 1.26 4.56 -8.85
C SER A 164 -0.23 4.78 -9.09
N ALA A 165 -0.71 4.57 -10.33
CA ALA A 165 -2.11 4.69 -10.68
C ALA A 165 -2.96 3.71 -9.87
N TRP A 166 -2.48 2.48 -9.68
CA TRP A 166 -3.12 1.51 -8.79
C TRP A 166 -3.12 1.93 -7.33
N SER A 167 -2.04 2.53 -6.84
CA SER A 167 -1.98 3.03 -5.46
C SER A 167 -2.95 4.20 -5.25
N TYR A 168 -3.09 5.09 -6.24
CA TYR A 168 -4.11 6.16 -6.24
C TYR A 168 -5.51 5.56 -6.18
N LEU A 169 -5.81 4.60 -7.07
CA LEU A 169 -7.11 3.92 -7.10
C LEU A 169 -7.45 3.25 -5.75
N GLU A 170 -6.48 2.57 -5.13
CA GLU A 170 -6.65 1.95 -3.81
C GLU A 170 -7.02 2.99 -2.75
N LYS A 171 -6.30 4.12 -2.69
CA LYS A 171 -6.60 5.22 -1.76
C LYS A 171 -7.99 5.82 -2.00
N THR A 172 -8.34 6.12 -3.25
CA THR A 172 -9.62 6.73 -3.61
C THR A 172 -10.79 5.79 -3.29
N THR A 173 -10.66 4.51 -3.61
CA THR A 173 -11.70 3.52 -3.33
C THR A 173 -11.81 3.17 -1.84
N GLU A 174 -10.70 3.23 -1.09
CA GLU A 174 -10.71 3.15 0.36
C GLU A 174 -11.46 4.31 0.99
N LYS A 175 -11.14 5.55 0.60
CA LYS A 175 -11.86 6.73 1.06
C LYS A 175 -13.36 6.64 0.78
N PHE A 176 -13.74 6.30 -0.46
CA PHE A 176 -15.14 6.11 -0.84
C PHE A 176 -15.84 5.07 0.05
N THR A 177 -15.18 3.95 0.35
CA THR A 177 -15.78 2.88 1.15
C THR A 177 -15.92 3.29 2.62
N ASN A 178 -14.95 4.04 3.15
CA ASN A 178 -15.00 4.63 4.48
C ASN A 178 -16.19 5.58 4.59
N ASP A 179 -16.30 6.50 3.64
CA ASP A 179 -17.37 7.51 3.59
C ASP A 179 -18.74 6.84 3.41
N ALA A 180 -18.83 5.77 2.63
CA ALA A 180 -20.05 4.98 2.43
C ALA A 180 -20.41 4.04 3.60
N GLY A 181 -19.57 3.93 4.64
CA GLY A 181 -19.82 3.05 5.79
C GLY A 181 -19.71 1.56 5.48
N MET A 182 -19.06 1.16 4.38
CA MET A 182 -19.00 -0.23 3.91
C MET A 182 -17.81 -1.03 4.47
N ASN A 183 -17.06 -0.48 5.42
CA ASN A 183 -15.84 -1.11 5.94
C ASN A 183 -16.02 -2.35 6.83
N PHE A 184 -17.23 -2.60 7.32
CA PHE A 184 -17.50 -3.64 8.32
C PHE A 184 -17.27 -5.08 7.82
N ARG A 185 -17.28 -5.28 6.49
CA ARG A 185 -17.09 -6.59 5.84
C ARG A 185 -15.76 -6.76 5.11
N ARG A 186 -14.96 -5.70 4.99
CA ARG A 186 -13.77 -5.72 4.12
C ARG A 186 -12.76 -6.75 4.61
N ARG A 187 -12.73 -7.89 3.92
CA ARG A 187 -11.63 -8.87 3.99
C ARG A 187 -10.75 -8.82 2.75
N ARG A 188 -11.17 -8.09 1.72
CA ARG A 188 -10.54 -8.05 0.40
C ARG A 188 -10.45 -6.61 -0.11
N PRO A 189 -9.51 -6.33 -1.03
CA PRO A 189 -9.43 -5.02 -1.69
C PRO A 189 -10.71 -4.70 -2.47
N PHE A 190 -11.08 -3.42 -2.54
CA PHE A 190 -12.31 -2.93 -3.20
C PHE A 190 -12.54 -3.52 -4.59
N ILE A 191 -11.51 -3.49 -5.44
CA ILE A 191 -11.61 -3.94 -6.83
C ILE A 191 -11.95 -5.43 -6.93
N MET A 192 -11.55 -6.24 -5.95
CA MET A 192 -11.93 -7.66 -5.88
C MET A 192 -13.39 -7.85 -5.45
N GLU A 193 -13.92 -6.95 -4.62
CA GLU A 193 -15.34 -6.98 -4.23
C GLU A 193 -16.23 -6.47 -5.36
N LEU A 194 -15.77 -5.45 -6.07
CA LEU A 194 -16.44 -4.89 -7.24
C LEU A 194 -16.61 -5.94 -8.35
N THR A 195 -15.52 -6.62 -8.72
CA THR A 195 -15.51 -7.64 -9.79
C THR A 195 -16.30 -8.91 -9.48
N ARG A 196 -16.75 -9.07 -8.23
CA ARG A 196 -17.61 -10.17 -7.80
C ARG A 196 -19.09 -9.79 -7.72
N GLY A 197 -19.44 -8.55 -8.05
CA GLY A 197 -20.80 -8.00 -7.88
C GLY A 197 -21.20 -7.83 -6.41
N SER A 198 -20.28 -8.03 -5.46
CA SER A 198 -20.62 -7.99 -4.03
C SER A 198 -20.95 -6.58 -3.53
N LEU A 199 -20.66 -5.55 -4.31
CA LEU A 199 -20.99 -4.16 -4.00
C LEU A 199 -22.38 -3.73 -4.54
N GLU A 200 -22.98 -4.53 -5.44
CA GLU A 200 -24.33 -4.27 -5.98
C GLU A 200 -25.40 -4.26 -4.87
N GLN A 201 -25.23 -5.12 -3.85
CA GLN A 201 -26.14 -5.18 -2.69
C GLN A 201 -26.21 -3.84 -1.91
N PHE A 202 -25.16 -3.02 -2.02
CA PHE A 202 -25.10 -1.69 -1.42
C PHE A 202 -25.57 -0.58 -2.36
N GLY A 203 -25.96 -0.91 -3.60
CA GLY A 203 -26.33 0.07 -4.62
C GLY A 203 -25.16 0.63 -5.41
N VAL A 204 -23.96 0.04 -5.28
CA VAL A 204 -22.81 0.38 -6.13
C VAL A 204 -22.84 -0.53 -7.36
N ASP A 205 -23.61 -0.09 -8.35
CA ASP A 205 -23.69 -0.73 -9.66
C ASP A 205 -22.75 -0.01 -10.64
N ILE A 206 -21.89 -0.75 -11.34
CA ILE A 206 -20.90 -0.22 -12.28
C ILE A 206 -21.28 -0.65 -13.69
N PRO A 207 -21.31 0.26 -14.68
CA PRO A 207 -21.62 -0.08 -16.06
C PRO A 207 -20.74 -1.20 -16.59
N GLN A 208 -21.33 -2.15 -17.31
CA GLN A 208 -20.62 -3.34 -17.81
C GLN A 208 -19.38 -2.97 -18.64
N GLU A 209 -19.47 -1.94 -19.49
CA GLU A 209 -18.33 -1.45 -20.27
C GLU A 209 -17.16 -0.99 -19.40
N LEU A 210 -17.44 -0.41 -18.23
CA LEU A 210 -16.41 0.03 -17.29
C LEU A 210 -15.83 -1.16 -16.50
N MET A 211 -16.67 -2.14 -16.17
CA MET A 211 -16.23 -3.39 -15.54
C MET A 211 -15.24 -4.17 -16.42
N GLU A 212 -15.51 -4.27 -17.72
CA GLU A 212 -14.60 -4.92 -18.67
C GLU A 212 -13.23 -4.23 -18.69
N LYS A 213 -13.20 -2.89 -18.68
CA LYS A 213 -11.95 -2.12 -18.61
C LYS A 213 -11.21 -2.31 -17.28
N ILE A 214 -11.92 -2.39 -16.16
CA ILE A 214 -11.33 -2.67 -14.84
C ILE A 214 -10.69 -4.07 -14.81
N ASP A 215 -11.31 -5.06 -15.44
CA ASP A 215 -10.74 -6.40 -15.57
C ASP A 215 -9.45 -6.40 -16.39
N VAL A 216 -9.42 -5.70 -17.53
CA VAL A 216 -8.22 -5.53 -18.36
C VAL A 216 -7.12 -4.83 -17.56
N MET A 217 -7.43 -3.71 -16.91
CA MET A 217 -6.51 -2.97 -16.04
C MET A 217 -5.91 -3.87 -14.96
N ARG A 218 -6.71 -4.76 -14.34
CA ARG A 218 -6.24 -5.72 -13.32
C ARG A 218 -5.30 -6.77 -13.91
N GLN A 219 -5.60 -7.27 -15.10
CA GLN A 219 -4.73 -8.22 -15.79
C GLN A 219 -3.37 -7.61 -16.09
N VAL A 220 -3.34 -6.39 -16.65
CA VAL A 220 -2.09 -5.66 -16.94
C VAL A 220 -1.25 -5.50 -15.67
N ARG A 221 -1.85 -5.00 -14.57
CA ARG A 221 -1.14 -4.86 -13.30
C ARG A 221 -0.58 -6.16 -12.76
N ASN A 222 -1.35 -7.23 -12.80
CA ASN A 222 -0.88 -8.51 -12.27
C ASN A 222 0.25 -9.09 -13.12
N MET A 223 0.14 -9.01 -14.44
CA MET A 223 1.21 -9.45 -15.34
C MET A 223 2.49 -8.64 -15.15
N SER A 224 2.35 -7.32 -14.97
CA SER A 224 3.48 -6.42 -14.76
C SER A 224 4.12 -6.53 -13.38
N ALA A 225 3.32 -6.63 -12.31
CA ALA A 225 3.84 -6.81 -10.95
C ALA A 225 4.58 -8.14 -10.76
N HIS A 226 4.23 -9.18 -11.53
CA HIS A 226 4.92 -10.46 -11.52
C HIS A 226 6.06 -10.56 -12.56
N GLY A 227 6.44 -9.44 -13.20
CA GLY A 227 7.54 -9.40 -14.17
C GLY A 227 7.29 -10.18 -15.46
N ARG A 228 6.03 -10.54 -15.75
CA ARG A 228 5.65 -11.32 -16.95
C ARG A 228 5.43 -10.44 -18.19
N MET A 229 5.27 -9.13 -17.99
CA MET A 229 5.02 -8.15 -19.04
C MET A 229 5.46 -6.76 -18.57
N GLU A 230 6.27 -6.06 -19.36
CA GLU A 230 6.44 -4.62 -19.15
C GLU A 230 5.21 -3.90 -19.73
N PRO A 231 4.53 -3.04 -18.94
CA PRO A 231 3.35 -2.34 -19.43
C PRO A 231 3.76 -1.29 -20.46
N THR A 232 2.94 -1.11 -21.50
CA THR A 232 3.16 -0.06 -22.50
C THR A 232 2.60 1.28 -22.01
N GLN A 233 3.10 2.38 -22.57
CA GLN A 233 2.55 3.72 -22.27
C GLN A 233 1.03 3.79 -22.55
N GLU A 234 0.56 3.16 -23.62
CA GLU A 234 -0.86 3.11 -23.98
C GLU A 234 -1.68 2.37 -22.91
N GLN A 235 -1.19 1.24 -22.41
CA GLN A 235 -1.86 0.48 -21.34
C GLN A 235 -1.93 1.27 -20.03
N VAL A 236 -0.90 2.06 -19.72
CA VAL A 236 -0.91 2.94 -18.55
C VAL A 236 -1.92 4.07 -18.75
N GLN A 237 -1.96 4.68 -19.93
CA GLN A 237 -2.93 5.73 -20.26
C GLN A 237 -4.36 5.21 -20.12
N GLU A 238 -4.65 4.03 -20.67
CA GLU A 238 -5.95 3.39 -20.57
C GLU A 238 -6.31 3.06 -19.11
N THR A 239 -5.33 2.63 -18.32
CA THR A 239 -5.49 2.41 -16.87
C THR A 239 -5.90 3.71 -16.17
N ILE A 240 -5.19 4.81 -16.43
CA ILE A 240 -5.49 6.12 -15.82
C ILE A 240 -6.89 6.58 -16.21
N THR A 241 -7.24 6.55 -17.50
CA THR A 241 -8.59 6.91 -17.97
C THR A 241 -9.68 6.03 -17.37
N THR A 242 -9.41 4.74 -17.17
CA THR A 242 -10.36 3.83 -16.49
C THR A 242 -10.56 4.22 -15.04
N ILE A 243 -9.50 4.60 -14.33
CA ILE A 243 -9.57 5.10 -12.95
C ILE A 243 -10.38 6.39 -12.87
N GLU A 244 -10.15 7.35 -13.76
CA GLU A 244 -10.92 8.61 -13.80
C GLU A 244 -12.41 8.37 -14.04
N ASN A 245 -12.74 7.46 -14.95
CA ASN A 245 -14.13 7.13 -15.25
C ASN A 245 -14.81 6.42 -14.07
N LEU A 246 -14.09 5.53 -13.38
CA LEU A 246 -14.57 4.90 -12.16
C LEU A 246 -14.78 5.92 -11.05
N GLU A 247 -13.83 6.81 -10.83
CA GLU A 247 -13.93 7.88 -9.83
C GLU A 247 -15.15 8.78 -10.09
N LYS A 248 -15.33 9.26 -11.34
CA LYS A 248 -16.51 10.03 -11.74
C LYS A 248 -17.81 9.29 -11.51
N HIS A 249 -17.84 8.00 -11.83
CA HIS A 249 -19.02 7.17 -11.61
C HIS A 249 -19.32 7.02 -10.12
N LEU A 250 -18.32 6.70 -9.29
CA LEU A 250 -18.49 6.58 -7.84
C LEU A 250 -19.00 7.88 -7.21
N TYR A 251 -18.52 9.05 -7.65
CA TYR A 251 -19.02 10.35 -7.18
C TYR A 251 -20.44 10.68 -7.66
N SER A 252 -20.92 10.06 -8.73
CA SER A 252 -22.30 10.23 -9.19
C SER A 252 -23.32 9.40 -8.39
N LEU A 253 -22.85 8.44 -7.60
CA LEU A 253 -23.72 7.60 -6.79
C LEU A 253 -24.24 8.36 -5.55
N ASP A 254 -25.47 8.03 -5.14
CA ASP A 254 -26.07 8.61 -3.93
C ASP A 254 -25.47 7.93 -2.68
N LEU A 255 -24.49 8.62 -2.09
CA LEU A 255 -23.79 8.16 -0.90
C LEU A 255 -24.73 7.93 0.29
N ALA A 256 -25.79 8.74 0.44
CA ALA A 256 -26.72 8.60 1.56
C ALA A 256 -27.57 7.33 1.45
N GLU A 257 -28.00 6.99 0.24
CA GLU A 257 -28.72 5.74 -0.01
C GLU A 257 -27.81 4.52 0.16
N ILE A 258 -26.54 4.61 -0.26
CA ILE A 258 -25.54 3.55 -0.04
C ILE A 258 -25.30 3.33 1.45
N GLN A 259 -25.09 4.41 2.23
CA GLN A 259 -24.91 4.34 3.68
C GLN A 259 -26.11 3.66 4.37
N LYS A 260 -27.33 4.00 3.95
CA LYS A 260 -28.55 3.39 4.49
C LYS A 260 -28.59 1.88 4.21
N ARG A 261 -28.24 1.45 3.01
CA ARG A 261 -28.18 0.02 2.65
C ARG A 261 -27.05 -0.70 3.39
N ALA A 262 -25.90 -0.06 3.55
CA ALA A 262 -24.79 -0.59 4.33
C ALA A 262 -25.21 -0.83 5.78
N GLN A 263 -25.92 0.13 6.41
CA GLN A 263 -26.41 0.00 7.79
C GLN A 263 -27.38 -1.19 7.97
N VAL A 264 -28.32 -1.36 7.04
CA VAL A 264 -29.26 -2.50 7.07
C VAL A 264 -28.51 -3.83 7.00
N GLU A 265 -27.45 -3.90 6.19
CA GLU A 265 -26.67 -5.12 6.04
C GLU A 265 -25.73 -5.38 7.24
N ILE A 266 -25.21 -4.33 7.89
CA ILE A 266 -24.50 -4.42 9.18
C ILE A 266 -25.40 -5.10 10.21
N GLU A 267 -26.62 -4.59 10.39
CA GLU A 267 -27.59 -5.11 11.37
C GLU A 267 -27.95 -6.57 11.09
N LYS A 268 -28.15 -6.93 9.82
CA LYS A 268 -28.38 -8.33 9.41
C LYS A 268 -27.20 -9.22 9.75
N GLU A 269 -25.97 -8.77 9.52
CA GLU A 269 -24.79 -9.58 9.82
C GLU A 269 -24.55 -9.73 11.31
N GLU A 270 -24.77 -8.67 12.09
CA GLU A 270 -24.69 -8.73 13.55
C GLU A 270 -25.72 -9.72 14.11
N ALA A 271 -26.96 -9.68 13.62
CA ALA A 271 -27.99 -10.65 13.98
C ALA A 271 -27.56 -12.09 13.60
N ALA A 272 -27.00 -12.30 12.41
CA ALA A 272 -26.50 -13.60 11.98
C ALA A 272 -25.26 -14.07 12.78
N ARG A 273 -24.40 -13.15 13.24
CA ARG A 273 -23.27 -13.47 14.13
C ARG A 273 -23.75 -13.86 15.52
N MET A 274 -24.75 -13.16 16.06
CA MET A 274 -25.35 -13.50 17.36
C MET A 274 -25.98 -14.89 17.31
N LYS A 275 -26.78 -15.18 16.27
CA LYS A 275 -27.39 -16.50 16.08
C LYS A 275 -26.35 -17.63 16.00
N ARG A 276 -25.26 -17.43 15.23
CA ARG A 276 -24.16 -18.42 15.15
C ARG A 276 -23.44 -18.62 16.47
N ARG A 277 -23.29 -17.57 17.29
CA ARG A 277 -22.71 -17.69 18.63
C ARG A 277 -23.60 -18.50 19.57
N GLU A 278 -24.92 -18.29 19.50
CA GLU A 278 -25.89 -19.07 20.26
C GLU A 278 -25.88 -20.54 19.84
N GLU A 279 -25.92 -20.84 18.54
CA GLU A 279 -25.83 -22.21 18.01
C GLU A 279 -24.54 -22.92 18.42
N MET A 280 -23.40 -22.22 18.41
CA MET A 280 -22.11 -22.77 18.87
C MET A 280 -22.09 -23.02 20.38
N ARG A 281 -22.72 -22.15 21.18
CA ARG A 281 -22.83 -22.33 22.63
C ARG A 281 -23.69 -23.54 22.97
N GLU A 282 -24.85 -23.67 22.33
CA GLU A 282 -25.73 -24.83 22.48
C GLU A 282 -25.04 -26.14 22.07
N TYR A 283 -24.25 -26.11 21.00
CA TYR A 283 -23.45 -27.27 20.58
C TYR A 283 -22.38 -27.64 21.61
N GLN A 284 -21.65 -26.66 22.16
CA GLN A 284 -20.66 -26.89 23.21
C GLN A 284 -21.30 -27.44 24.49
N GLU A 285 -22.42 -26.88 24.93
CA GLU A 285 -23.18 -27.35 26.10
C GLU A 285 -23.66 -28.81 25.91
N ARG A 286 -24.11 -29.17 24.70
CA ARG A 286 -24.48 -30.56 24.37
C ARG A 286 -23.29 -31.51 24.41
N MET A 287 -22.15 -31.12 23.84
CA MET A 287 -20.93 -31.94 23.84
C MET A 287 -20.39 -32.13 25.26
N GLU A 288 -20.43 -31.10 26.12
CA GLU A 288 -20.03 -31.21 27.53
C GLU A 288 -20.96 -32.11 28.34
N ALA A 289 -22.28 -32.03 28.09
CA ALA A 289 -23.26 -32.92 28.74
C ALA A 289 -23.07 -34.38 28.32
N GLN A 290 -22.77 -34.64 27.04
CA GLN A 290 -22.47 -35.98 26.54
C GLN A 290 -21.19 -36.54 27.17
N LYS A 291 -20.15 -35.72 27.28
CA LYS A 291 -18.86 -36.11 27.87
C LYS A 291 -18.99 -36.43 29.37
N LYS A 292 -19.86 -35.72 30.10
CA LYS A 292 -20.20 -36.04 31.50
C LYS A 292 -20.94 -37.37 31.63
N LEU A 293 -21.91 -37.63 30.75
CA LEU A 293 -22.64 -38.90 30.73
C LEU A 293 -21.73 -40.10 30.40
N GLU A 294 -20.69 -39.92 29.60
CA GLU A 294 -19.69 -40.96 29.33
C GLU A 294 -18.79 -41.21 30.55
N LEU A 295 -18.43 -40.18 31.31
CA LEU A 295 -17.62 -40.28 32.53
C LEU A 295 -18.37 -40.88 33.74
N ASP A 296 -19.69 -40.73 33.79
CA ASP A 296 -20.52 -41.28 34.88
C ASP A 296 -20.92 -42.77 34.64
N ASN A 297 -20.60 -43.33 33.46
CA ASN A 297 -20.87 -44.72 33.09
C ASN A 297 -19.64 -45.65 33.11
N ASP A 298 -18.46 -45.13 33.48
CA ASP A 298 -17.21 -45.88 33.76
C ASP A 298 -16.95 -45.95 35.28
#